data_AF-A0A950FR26-F1
#
_entry.id   AF-A0A950FR26-F1
#
_cell.length_a   1.000
_cell.length_b   1.000
_cell.length_c   1.000
_cell.angle_alpha   90.00
_cell.angle_beta   90.00
_cell.angle_gamma   90.00
#
_symmetry.space_group_name_H-M   'P 1'
#
loop_
_entity.id
_entity.type
_entity.pdbx_description
1 polymer ?
#
loop_
_entity_poly.entity_id
_entity_poly.type
_entity_poly.pdbx_seq_one_letter_code
_entity_poly.pdbx_strand_id
1 'polypeptide(L)'
;MTTDWILIRRAAAELERALKGARLADAGLLDDGRIALRFTLRQARGDERKGGPATLAVDAFGSPPLVTLEDAELGVAADPGWLRAAGTTLRGMRLSGVQARRGDRVLALSFESSSRFGVTSESRLVLELVPRFGNVVLLRDRVVVAAAKQFSPAENEARAVQVGLPYEAPPLPEHQLPRLLARSVTAEAETDVDERARALLAAAEAAADAADDVHVYRDAGGAVIAAHVVPLAQFPALAHSREPSLLAVFAEARSGALRAKRGDATERRRAALLARIAKRAHATAEELAALGTRIAGAPARDRLRESGDALFTHAHEIPPGATTYVPPTNPALTIELDPELDAKENAQRYYARYRKAADALPHLERRREALAARRDALDVLAFEAERADAPTLSELEADVDQLEGRPPQRATQLNGKRRPPLRFERPSGARIYVGRSPRENVEVTFRIARPDDLWFHARGIPGSHVVLQPAPGAVPDDEDLDAAADLAATHSKAKHAARVEIDYTERKHVRKQRDAAPGLVWYTNARTRVGHPAQSG
;
A
#
# COMPACT_ATOMS: atom_id res chain seq x y z
N MET A 1 8.90 3.87 20.81
CA MET A 1 10.09 4.04 21.68
C MET A 1 10.66 5.45 21.57
N THR A 2 10.96 6.08 22.72
CA THR A 2 11.67 7.38 22.82
C THR A 2 13.16 7.13 23.04
N THR A 3 14.04 7.99 22.55
CA THR A 3 15.49 7.91 22.79
C THR A 3 16.02 9.15 23.51
N ASP A 4 17.13 9.01 24.24
CA ASP A 4 17.85 10.09 24.93
C ASP A 4 19.37 9.94 24.77
N TRP A 5 20.14 10.85 25.36
CA TRP A 5 21.59 10.88 25.19
C TRP A 5 22.33 9.74 25.91
N ILE A 6 21.75 9.16 26.97
CA ILE A 6 22.34 7.97 27.62
C ILE A 6 22.25 6.79 26.66
N LEU A 7 21.11 6.63 25.98
CA LEU A 7 20.98 5.63 24.93
C LEU A 7 21.90 5.90 23.73
N ILE A 8 22.15 7.16 23.36
CA ILE A 8 23.14 7.49 22.31
C ILE A 8 24.57 7.14 22.77
N ARG A 9 24.91 7.38 24.04
CA ARG A 9 26.18 6.95 24.63
C ARG A 9 26.35 5.43 24.59
N ARG A 10 25.31 4.69 24.98
CA ARG A 10 25.29 3.23 24.87
C ARG A 10 25.44 2.75 23.42
N ALA A 11 24.71 3.36 22.49
CA ALA A 11 24.82 3.04 21.07
C ALA A 11 26.24 3.31 20.52
N ALA A 12 26.88 4.39 20.95
CA ALA A 12 28.28 4.68 20.59
C ALA A 12 29.23 3.59 21.10
N ALA A 13 29.07 3.13 22.35
CA ALA A 13 29.88 2.05 22.91
C ALA A 13 29.66 0.70 22.19
N GLU A 14 28.43 0.38 21.78
CA GLU A 14 28.14 -0.81 20.96
C GLU A 14 28.74 -0.70 19.55
N LEU A 15 28.62 0.47 18.91
CA LEU A 15 29.22 0.71 17.59
C LEU A 15 30.75 0.69 17.64
N GLU A 16 31.37 1.23 18.67
CA GLU A 16 32.82 1.16 18.84
C GLU A 16 33.29 -0.29 18.95
N ARG A 17 32.63 -1.10 19.79
CA ARG A 17 32.93 -2.53 19.92
C ARG A 17 32.75 -3.29 18.61
N ALA A 18 31.69 -2.97 17.85
CA ALA A 18 31.36 -3.68 16.61
C ALA A 18 32.22 -3.27 15.41
N LEU A 19 32.59 -1.99 15.29
CA LEU A 19 33.10 -1.41 14.04
C LEU A 19 34.51 -0.82 14.14
N LYS A 20 35.08 -0.63 15.34
CA LYS A 20 36.43 -0.05 15.47
C LYS A 20 37.45 -0.91 14.73
N GLY A 21 38.24 -0.26 13.87
CA GLY A 21 39.22 -0.91 13.00
C GLY A 21 38.66 -1.42 11.67
N ALA A 22 37.34 -1.41 11.46
CA ALA A 22 36.71 -1.73 10.18
C ALA A 22 36.97 -0.61 9.16
N ARG A 23 36.98 -0.96 7.87
CA ARG A 23 37.12 0.01 6.79
C ARG A 23 35.78 0.33 6.16
N LEU A 24 35.52 1.61 5.89
CA LEU A 24 34.35 1.99 5.13
C LEU A 24 34.51 1.54 3.68
N ALA A 25 33.67 0.63 3.23
CA ALA A 25 33.66 0.15 1.84
C ALA A 25 32.85 1.09 0.94
N ASP A 26 31.68 1.52 1.43
CA ASP A 26 30.80 2.41 0.69
C ASP A 26 29.87 3.20 1.63
N ALA A 27 29.27 4.26 1.11
CA ALA A 27 28.24 5.05 1.76
C ALA A 27 27.18 5.47 0.74
N GLY A 28 25.91 5.37 1.12
CA GLY A 28 24.78 5.70 0.24
C GLY A 28 23.46 5.71 1.00
N LEU A 29 22.34 5.65 0.28
CA LEU A 29 21.01 5.50 0.89
C LEU A 29 20.54 4.04 0.89
N LEU A 30 19.78 3.64 1.92
CA LEU A 30 18.95 2.45 1.86
C LEU A 30 17.69 2.70 1.02
N ASP A 31 16.98 1.63 0.63
CA ASP A 31 15.70 1.72 -0.10
C ASP A 31 14.62 2.52 0.66
N ASP A 32 14.71 2.61 1.98
CA ASP A 32 13.81 3.41 2.81
C ASP A 32 14.28 4.86 3.04
N GLY A 33 15.37 5.26 2.37
CA GLY A 33 15.92 6.62 2.37
C GLY A 33 16.83 6.95 3.56
N ARG A 34 17.11 6.00 4.45
CA ARG A 34 18.09 6.21 5.53
C ARG A 34 19.52 6.24 4.97
N ILE A 35 20.39 6.97 5.64
CA ILE A 35 21.81 7.02 5.28
C ILE A 35 22.46 5.71 5.73
N ALA A 36 23.30 5.12 4.90
CA ALA A 36 23.98 3.86 5.18
C ALA A 36 25.49 4.01 5.00
N LEU A 37 26.24 3.49 5.97
CA LEU A 37 27.69 3.35 5.93
C LEU A 37 28.02 1.86 5.99
N ARG A 38 28.57 1.31 4.90
CA ARG A 38 28.86 -0.11 4.79
C ARG A 38 30.32 -0.36 5.14
N PHE A 39 30.55 -1.21 6.12
CA PHE A 39 31.88 -1.55 6.62
C PHE A 39 32.31 -2.94 6.17
N THR A 40 33.60 -3.07 5.86
CA THR A 40 34.27 -4.38 5.75
C THR A 40 34.94 -4.71 7.07
N LEU A 41 34.48 -5.78 7.70
CA LEU A 41 35.06 -6.32 8.92
C LEU A 41 36.31 -7.14 8.57
N ARG A 42 37.38 -6.98 9.36
CA ARG A 42 38.58 -7.81 9.22
C ARG A 42 38.33 -9.18 9.85
N GLN A 43 38.81 -10.24 9.19
CA GLN A 43 38.91 -11.56 9.81
C GLN A 43 39.87 -11.50 11.00
N ALA A 44 39.44 -11.96 12.17
CA ALA A 44 40.36 -12.37 13.21
C ALA A 44 41.03 -13.67 12.76
N ARG A 45 42.36 -13.80 12.91
CA ARG A 45 43.07 -15.06 12.65
C ARG A 45 42.51 -16.13 13.60
N GLY A 46 41.78 -17.12 13.06
CA GLY A 46 41.33 -18.31 13.79
C GLY A 46 39.82 -18.47 14.03
N ASP A 47 38.96 -17.60 13.51
CA ASP A 47 37.50 -17.75 13.61
C ASP A 47 36.89 -18.01 12.22
N GLU A 48 36.30 -19.20 12.02
CA GLU A 48 35.72 -19.64 10.74
C GLU A 48 34.35 -19.02 10.42
N ARG A 49 33.78 -18.20 11.33
CA ARG A 49 32.55 -17.45 11.04
C ARG A 49 32.87 -16.24 10.16
N LYS A 50 32.47 -16.30 8.89
CA LYS A 50 32.45 -15.19 7.93
C LYS A 50 31.94 -13.90 8.62
N GLY A 51 32.83 -12.95 8.95
CA GLY A 51 32.43 -11.59 9.30
C GLY A 51 31.84 -10.94 8.06
N GLY A 52 30.52 -11.00 7.90
CA GLY A 52 29.79 -10.37 6.80
C GLY A 52 29.97 -8.85 6.78
N PRO A 53 29.61 -8.18 5.68
CA PRO A 53 29.53 -6.72 5.68
C PRO A 53 28.56 -6.25 6.78
N ALA A 54 28.92 -5.19 7.50
CA ALA A 54 28.05 -4.58 8.50
C ALA A 54 27.61 -3.20 8.00
N THR A 55 26.31 -2.95 7.97
CA THR A 55 25.76 -1.68 7.50
C THR A 55 25.25 -0.88 8.69
N LEU A 56 25.90 0.25 8.97
CA LEU A 56 25.41 1.24 9.92
C LEU A 56 24.35 2.10 9.22
N ALA A 57 23.09 1.91 9.58
CA ALA A 57 21.99 2.74 9.10
C ALA A 57 21.77 3.91 10.07
N VAL A 58 21.71 5.13 9.53
CA VAL A 58 21.57 6.38 10.25
C VAL A 58 20.25 7.03 9.86
N ASP A 59 19.33 7.10 10.82
CA ASP A 59 18.05 7.80 10.67
C ASP A 59 18.10 9.14 11.42
N ALA A 60 18.99 10.03 11.00
CA ALA A 60 19.17 11.34 11.65
C ALA A 60 17.93 12.25 11.54
N PHE A 61 17.05 11.98 10.57
CA PHE A 61 15.84 12.77 10.30
C PHE A 61 14.55 12.06 10.73
N GLY A 62 14.66 10.85 11.27
CA GLY A 62 13.54 10.06 11.76
C GLY A 62 12.96 10.58 13.08
N SER A 63 11.88 9.94 13.52
CA SER A 63 11.26 10.22 14.81
C SER A 63 11.02 8.90 15.57
N PRO A 64 11.83 8.60 16.61
CA PRO A 64 13.00 9.37 17.04
C PRO A 64 14.20 9.18 16.09
N PRO A 65 15.14 10.14 16.03
CA PRO A 65 16.42 9.90 15.37
C PRO A 65 17.23 8.83 16.09
N LEU A 66 17.80 7.90 15.34
CA LEU A 66 18.56 6.77 15.86
C LEU A 66 19.56 6.19 14.84
N VAL A 67 20.35 5.23 15.29
CA VAL A 67 21.28 4.45 14.46
C VAL A 67 21.06 2.96 14.70
N THR A 68 21.21 2.14 13.66
CA THR A 68 21.08 0.68 13.74
C THR A 68 22.23 0.01 13.01
N LEU A 69 22.53 -1.23 13.39
CA LEU A 69 23.44 -2.09 12.65
C LEU A 69 22.62 -3.19 11.99
N GLU A 70 22.66 -3.24 10.66
CA GLU A 70 21.79 -4.09 9.83
C GLU A 70 22.62 -4.88 8.80
N ASP A 71 22.10 -6.03 8.41
CA ASP A 71 22.54 -6.73 7.20
C ASP A 71 21.70 -6.23 6.01
N ALA A 72 22.04 -5.03 5.55
CA ALA A 72 21.32 -4.32 4.49
C ALA A 72 22.27 -3.88 3.38
N GLU A 73 21.81 -4.01 2.14
CA GLU A 73 22.50 -3.48 0.96
C GLU A 73 22.08 -2.03 0.69
N LEU A 74 22.92 -1.30 -0.03
CA LEU A 74 22.59 0.04 -0.50
C LEU A 74 21.49 -0.02 -1.57
N GLY A 75 20.59 0.95 -1.52
CA GLY A 75 19.51 1.09 -2.49
C GLY A 75 19.99 1.59 -3.85
N VAL A 76 19.08 1.59 -4.83
CA VAL A 76 19.36 2.02 -6.22
C VAL A 76 19.13 3.52 -6.46
N ALA A 77 18.67 4.25 -5.43
CA ALA A 77 18.39 5.68 -5.54
C ALA A 77 19.68 6.49 -5.69
N ALA A 78 19.61 7.61 -6.43
CA ALA A 78 20.73 8.52 -6.56
C ALA A 78 21.01 9.22 -5.21
N ASP A 79 22.24 9.08 -4.71
CA ASP A 79 22.63 9.69 -3.43
C ASP A 79 22.66 11.23 -3.51
N PRO A 80 22.28 11.96 -2.44
CA PRO A 80 22.48 13.40 -2.37
C PRO A 80 23.95 13.81 -2.52
N GLY A 81 24.20 15.01 -3.06
CA GLY A 81 25.57 15.49 -3.33
C GLY A 81 26.49 15.49 -2.10
N TRP A 82 25.97 15.87 -0.93
CA TRP A 82 26.73 15.86 0.33
C TRP A 82 27.12 14.43 0.76
N LEU A 83 26.26 13.44 0.52
CA LEU A 83 26.49 12.05 0.89
C LEU A 83 27.52 11.42 -0.04
N ARG A 84 27.46 11.74 -1.34
CA ARG A 84 28.52 11.36 -2.29
C ARG A 84 29.87 11.94 -1.88
N ALA A 85 29.92 13.23 -1.53
CA ALA A 85 31.14 13.87 -1.05
C ALA A 85 31.68 13.19 0.23
N ALA A 86 30.79 12.84 1.16
CA ALA A 86 31.14 12.12 2.37
C ALA A 86 31.66 10.71 2.08
N GLY A 87 30.96 9.95 1.23
CA GLY A 87 31.35 8.62 0.79
C GLY A 87 32.70 8.62 0.08
N THR A 88 32.92 9.53 -0.88
CA THR A 88 34.22 9.67 -1.56
C THR A 88 35.35 9.99 -0.60
N THR A 89 35.12 10.86 0.39
CA THR A 89 36.14 11.25 1.37
C THR A 89 36.50 10.09 2.31
N LEU A 90 35.48 9.38 2.81
CA LEU A 90 35.66 8.36 3.84
C LEU A 90 35.96 6.96 3.29
N ARG A 91 35.71 6.70 1.99
CA ARG A 91 35.90 5.39 1.37
C ARG A 91 37.33 4.89 1.57
N GLY A 92 37.45 3.67 2.09
CA GLY A 92 38.71 3.01 2.40
C GLY A 92 39.35 3.44 3.72
N MET A 93 38.91 4.54 4.34
CA MET A 93 39.40 4.96 5.67
C MET A 93 38.97 3.95 6.73
N ARG A 94 39.79 3.83 7.79
CA ARG A 94 39.54 2.97 8.94
C ARG A 94 38.78 3.74 10.01
N LEU A 95 37.73 3.17 10.59
CA LEU A 95 37.08 3.74 11.77
C LEU A 95 38.02 3.61 12.99
N SER A 96 38.52 4.72 13.50
CA SER A 96 39.46 4.78 14.63
C SER A 96 38.75 4.90 15.98
N GLY A 97 37.51 5.41 16.01
CA GLY A 97 36.72 5.49 17.24
C GLY A 97 35.30 5.98 17.02
N VAL A 98 34.43 5.75 18.02
CA VAL A 98 33.05 6.23 18.06
C VAL A 98 32.81 6.89 19.40
N GLN A 99 32.35 8.13 19.43
CA GLN A 99 32.23 8.91 20.67
C GLN A 99 30.88 9.62 20.71
N ALA A 100 30.17 9.51 21.83
CA ALA A 100 29.00 10.34 22.10
C ALA A 100 29.40 11.57 22.93
N ARG A 101 28.80 12.72 22.62
CA ARG A 101 28.96 13.93 23.44
C ARG A 101 28.10 13.81 24.70
N ARG A 102 28.73 13.80 25.88
CA ARG A 102 28.02 13.72 27.17
C ARG A 102 26.96 14.83 27.28
N GLY A 103 25.76 14.46 27.74
CA GLY A 103 24.62 15.38 27.87
C GLY A 103 23.91 15.72 26.55
N ASP A 104 24.36 15.17 25.42
CA ASP A 104 23.86 15.53 24.10
C ASP A 104 23.60 14.31 23.22
N ARG A 105 22.71 14.44 22.24
CA ARG A 105 22.40 13.39 21.27
C ARG A 105 23.27 13.51 20.02
N VAL A 106 24.56 13.73 20.22
CA VAL A 106 25.56 13.86 19.15
C VAL A 106 26.55 12.72 19.22
N LEU A 107 26.71 12.00 18.11
CA LEU A 107 27.62 10.88 17.96
C LEU A 107 28.64 11.18 16.87
N ALA A 108 29.93 11.02 17.14
CA ALA A 108 31.01 11.25 16.20
C ALA A 108 31.74 9.94 15.86
N LEU A 109 31.83 9.64 14.57
CA LEU A 109 32.61 8.55 14.01
C LEU A 109 33.94 9.12 13.52
N SER A 110 35.06 8.72 14.11
CA SER A 110 36.40 9.16 13.70
C SER A 110 37.00 8.17 12.71
N PHE A 111 37.53 8.68 11.61
CA PHE A 111 38.14 7.90 10.54
C PHE A 111 39.58 8.35 10.33
N GLU A 112 40.46 7.38 10.11
CA GLU A 112 41.87 7.61 9.82
C GLU A 112 42.28 6.88 8.53
N SER A 113 43.20 7.48 7.77
CA SER A 113 43.95 6.75 6.76
C SER A 113 45.42 7.18 6.78
N SER A 114 46.30 6.25 6.42
CA SER A 114 47.72 6.52 6.26
C SER A 114 48.14 6.16 4.84
N SER A 115 48.91 7.06 4.22
CA SER A 115 49.53 6.81 2.93
C SER A 115 50.78 5.93 3.07
N ARG A 116 51.25 5.37 1.96
CA ARG A 116 52.53 4.62 1.91
C ARG A 116 53.76 5.45 2.29
N PHE A 117 53.63 6.77 2.36
CA PHE A 117 54.70 7.71 2.72
C PHE A 117 54.57 8.23 4.17
N GLY A 118 53.68 7.65 4.97
CA GLY A 118 53.51 8.02 6.39
C GLY A 118 52.61 9.23 6.64
N VAL A 119 52.09 9.89 5.60
CA VAL A 119 51.11 10.98 5.76
C VAL A 119 49.78 10.40 6.28
N THR A 120 49.34 10.86 7.44
CA THR A 120 48.03 10.54 8.01
C THR A 120 46.98 11.57 7.61
N SER A 121 45.74 11.12 7.44
CA SER A 121 44.58 12.00 7.29
C SER A 121 43.49 11.56 8.24
N GLU A 122 42.87 12.54 8.89
CA GLU A 122 41.77 12.33 9.82
C GLU A 122 40.51 12.99 9.29
N SER A 123 39.37 12.34 9.49
CA SER A 123 38.06 12.89 9.18
C SER A 123 37.07 12.41 10.23
N ARG A 124 36.07 13.23 10.55
CA ARG A 124 35.01 12.85 11.50
C ARG A 124 33.65 13.00 10.84
N LEU A 125 32.80 11.99 10.97
CA LEU A 125 31.40 12.10 10.61
C LEU A 125 30.58 12.30 11.88
N VAL A 126 29.99 13.48 12.03
CA VAL A 126 29.15 13.84 13.18
C VAL A 126 27.70 13.59 12.82
N LEU A 127 27.04 12.78 13.64
CA LEU A 127 25.62 12.45 13.57
C LEU A 127 24.92 13.22 14.68
N GLU A 128 24.16 14.25 14.30
CA GLU A 128 23.31 14.99 15.22
C GLU A 128 21.96 14.27 15.26
N LEU A 129 21.76 13.43 16.27
CA LEU A 129 20.55 12.65 16.47
C LEU A 129 19.53 13.41 17.32
N VAL A 130 19.47 14.73 17.18
CA VAL A 130 18.59 15.62 17.94
C VAL A 130 17.19 15.61 17.31
N PRO A 131 16.11 15.33 18.06
CA PRO A 131 14.75 15.35 17.51
C PRO A 131 14.44 16.68 16.83
N ARG A 132 13.85 16.64 15.62
CA ARG A 132 13.55 17.79 14.74
C ARG A 132 14.76 18.53 14.16
N PHE A 133 15.88 18.57 14.86
CA PHE A 133 17.09 19.30 14.46
C PHE A 133 18.22 18.43 13.93
N GLY A 134 17.93 17.15 13.65
CA GLY A 134 18.98 16.22 13.24
C GLY A 134 19.69 16.62 11.94
N ASN A 135 20.96 16.25 11.86
CA ASN A 135 21.89 16.58 10.79
C ASN A 135 23.00 15.51 10.69
N VAL A 136 23.70 15.49 9.57
CA VAL A 136 24.90 14.67 9.37
C VAL A 136 25.97 15.55 8.76
N VAL A 137 27.13 15.65 9.41
CA VAL A 137 28.18 16.62 9.08
C VAL A 137 29.51 15.90 8.97
N LEU A 138 30.13 15.95 7.79
CA LEU A 138 31.50 15.51 7.57
C LEU A 138 32.47 16.65 7.90
N LEU A 139 33.45 16.34 8.73
CA LEU A 139 34.52 17.22 9.14
C LEU A 139 35.87 16.70 8.68
N ARG A 140 36.76 17.62 8.33
CA ARG A 140 38.20 17.41 8.29
C ARG A 140 38.82 18.30 9.36
N ASP A 141 39.48 17.69 10.33
CA ASP A 141 39.89 18.32 11.59
C ASP A 141 38.70 18.92 12.35
N ARG A 142 38.46 20.23 12.19
CA ARG A 142 37.31 20.96 12.73
C ARG A 142 36.47 21.64 11.66
N VAL A 143 36.86 21.60 10.39
CA VAL A 143 36.19 22.33 9.30
C VAL A 143 35.14 21.45 8.64
N VAL A 144 33.96 22.03 8.38
CA VAL A 144 32.87 21.35 7.67
C VAL A 144 33.25 21.17 6.21
N VAL A 145 33.27 19.92 5.75
CA VAL A 145 33.55 19.53 4.36
C VAL A 145 32.25 19.28 3.60
N ALA A 146 31.29 18.63 4.24
CA ALA A 146 29.96 18.37 3.68
C ALA A 146 28.95 18.28 4.83
N ALA A 147 27.71 18.69 4.58
CA ALA A 147 26.64 18.56 5.56
C ALA A 147 25.31 18.27 4.87
N ALA A 148 24.47 17.47 5.52
CA ALA A 148 23.14 17.14 5.03
C ALA A 148 22.18 18.34 5.09
N LYS A 149 22.33 19.18 6.11
CA LYS A 149 21.68 20.49 6.22
C LYS A 149 22.76 21.55 6.45
N GLN A 150 22.69 22.62 5.67
CA GLN A 150 23.54 23.79 5.81
C GLN A 150 22.71 25.02 6.19
N PHE A 151 23.27 25.87 7.04
CA PHE A 151 22.69 27.15 7.45
C PHE A 151 23.81 28.09 7.90
N SER A 152 23.70 29.35 7.49
CA SER A 152 24.62 30.44 7.78
C SER A 152 24.33 31.09 9.14
N PRO A 153 25.26 31.91 9.68
CA PRO A 153 25.01 32.69 10.89
C PRO A 153 23.80 33.64 10.80
N ALA A 154 23.42 34.06 9.58
CA ALA A 154 22.25 34.90 9.35
C ALA A 154 20.92 34.10 9.41
N GLU A 155 20.96 32.80 9.13
CA GLU A 155 19.77 31.92 9.15
C GLU A 155 19.55 31.29 10.53
N ASN A 156 20.59 31.21 11.36
CA ASN A 156 20.52 30.66 12.71
C ASN A 156 21.52 31.38 13.63
N GLU A 157 20.98 32.17 14.56
CA GLU A 157 21.78 32.94 15.50
C GLU A 157 22.49 32.08 16.55
N ALA A 158 22.02 30.86 16.80
CA ALA A 158 22.56 29.99 17.85
C ALA A 158 23.85 29.26 17.44
N ARG A 159 24.00 28.94 16.15
CA ARG A 159 25.20 28.35 15.54
C ARG A 159 25.08 28.32 14.02
N ALA A 160 26.20 28.10 13.32
CA ALA A 160 26.22 27.87 11.87
C ALA A 160 26.77 26.48 11.49
N VAL A 161 26.28 25.92 10.39
CA VAL A 161 26.86 24.72 9.74
C VAL A 161 26.94 24.99 8.25
N GLN A 162 28.13 25.35 7.77
CA GLN A 162 28.37 25.68 6.37
C GLN A 162 29.74 25.19 5.95
N VAL A 163 29.85 24.69 4.72
CA VAL A 163 31.12 24.19 4.18
C VAL A 163 32.18 25.29 4.23
N GLY A 164 33.37 24.93 4.72
CA GLY A 164 34.51 25.83 4.90
C GLY A 164 34.58 26.53 6.27
N LEU A 165 33.50 26.49 7.07
CA LEU A 165 33.52 27.02 8.43
C LEU A 165 33.89 25.94 9.47
N PRO A 166 34.47 26.33 10.63
CA PRO A 166 34.60 25.43 11.77
C PRO A 166 33.23 24.92 12.25
N TYR A 167 33.19 23.65 12.66
CA TYR A 167 31.98 23.03 13.19
C TYR A 167 31.71 23.44 14.64
N GLU A 168 30.46 23.84 14.88
CA GLU A 168 29.91 24.09 16.20
C GLU A 168 28.83 23.07 16.51
N ALA A 169 28.99 22.36 17.63
CA ALA A 169 27.98 21.40 18.09
C ALA A 169 26.69 22.13 18.50
N PRO A 170 25.52 21.47 18.45
CA PRO A 170 24.28 22.03 18.99
C PRO A 170 24.46 22.55 20.44
N PRO A 171 23.75 23.62 20.83
CA PRO A 171 23.76 24.05 22.23
C PRO A 171 23.24 22.93 23.15
N LEU A 172 23.86 22.76 24.32
CA LEU A 172 23.46 21.74 25.27
C LEU A 172 22.09 22.07 25.87
N PRO A 173 21.24 21.06 26.16
CA PRO A 173 20.02 21.27 26.92
C PRO A 173 20.32 21.76 28.35
N GLU A 174 19.44 22.61 28.90
CA GLU A 174 19.56 23.09 30.30
C GLU A 174 19.51 21.95 31.33
N HIS A 175 18.68 20.93 31.09
CA HIS A 175 18.55 19.77 31.97
C HIS A 175 19.25 18.55 31.38
N GLN A 176 20.25 18.03 32.11
CA GLN A 176 21.01 16.86 31.67
C GLN A 176 20.31 15.53 32.00
N LEU A 177 19.39 15.47 32.98
CA LEU A 177 18.67 14.23 33.27
C LEU A 177 17.62 13.96 32.16
N PRO A 178 17.71 12.83 31.44
CA PRO A 178 16.71 12.46 30.45
C PRO A 178 15.29 12.42 31.02
N ARG A 179 14.30 12.87 30.22
CA ARG A 179 12.88 12.89 30.63
C ARG A 179 12.37 11.51 31.08
N LEU A 180 12.82 10.43 30.45
CA LEU A 180 12.41 9.08 30.85
C LEU A 180 12.90 8.75 32.25
N LEU A 181 14.15 9.07 32.57
CA LEU A 181 14.71 8.86 33.91
C LEU A 181 14.08 9.79 34.95
N ALA A 182 13.84 11.06 34.60
CA ALA A 182 13.17 12.00 35.49
C ALA A 182 11.79 11.46 35.96
N ARG A 183 11.03 10.83 35.04
CA ARG A 183 9.73 10.21 35.38
C ARG A 183 9.86 9.00 36.29
N SER A 184 10.95 8.23 36.17
CA SER A 184 11.25 7.11 37.07
C SER A 184 11.50 7.59 38.50
N VAL A 185 12.23 8.70 38.66
CA VAL A 185 12.48 9.30 39.99
C VAL A 185 11.17 9.72 40.65
N THR A 186 10.30 10.42 39.91
CA THR A 186 9.01 10.93 40.44
C THR A 186 8.00 9.84 40.78
N ALA A 187 8.11 8.64 40.21
CA ALA A 187 7.16 7.55 40.44
C ALA A 187 7.34 6.87 41.82
N GLU A 188 8.43 7.17 42.53
CA GLU A 188 8.95 6.31 43.59
C GLU A 188 9.26 7.06 44.93
N ALA A 189 8.95 8.35 45.16
CA ALA A 189 9.18 8.98 46.49
C ALA A 189 8.47 10.32 46.84
N GLU A 190 8.27 10.50 48.16
CA GLU A 190 7.78 11.68 48.90
C GLU A 190 8.89 12.63 49.47
N THR A 191 10.21 12.34 49.39
CA THR A 191 11.29 13.32 49.73
C THR A 191 12.67 13.03 49.07
N ASP A 192 13.45 14.10 48.82
CA ASP A 192 14.79 14.29 48.18
C ASP A 192 14.98 13.79 46.72
N VAL A 193 14.49 14.59 45.78
CA VAL A 193 14.49 14.32 44.33
C VAL A 193 15.88 14.54 43.69
N ASP A 194 16.68 15.49 44.21
CA ASP A 194 17.90 15.96 43.55
C ASP A 194 19.10 15.04 43.77
N GLU A 195 19.26 14.47 44.97
CA GLU A 195 20.27 13.45 45.23
C GLU A 195 20.00 12.20 44.39
N ARG A 196 18.73 11.78 44.33
CA ARG A 196 18.34 10.57 43.63
C ARG A 196 18.43 10.71 42.11
N ALA A 197 18.09 11.89 41.57
CA ALA A 197 18.33 12.23 40.18
C ALA A 197 19.82 12.11 39.80
N ARG A 198 20.74 12.60 40.66
CA ARG A 198 22.19 12.48 40.45
C ARG A 198 22.66 11.03 40.50
N ALA A 199 22.21 10.25 41.49
CA ALA A 199 22.56 8.84 41.62
C ALA A 199 22.08 8.01 40.43
N LEU A 200 20.83 8.21 39.98
CA LEU A 200 20.27 7.53 38.82
C LEU A 200 21.02 7.89 37.54
N LEU A 201 21.38 9.16 37.36
CA LEU A 201 22.17 9.59 36.21
C LEU A 201 23.55 8.92 36.20
N ALA A 202 24.25 8.90 37.33
CA ALA A 202 25.56 8.26 37.44
C ALA A 202 25.49 6.75 37.15
N ALA A 203 24.48 6.06 37.68
CA ALA A 203 24.24 4.64 37.41
C ALA A 203 23.94 4.39 35.92
N ALA A 204 23.14 5.26 35.30
CA ALA A 204 22.81 5.17 33.88
C ALA A 204 24.03 5.41 32.98
N GLU A 205 24.90 6.37 33.31
CA GLU A 205 26.17 6.58 32.59
C GLU A 205 27.10 5.36 32.72
N ALA A 206 27.23 4.79 33.91
CA ALA A 206 28.05 3.60 34.15
C ALA A 206 27.54 2.38 33.38
N ALA A 207 26.22 2.11 33.43
CA ALA A 207 25.60 1.00 32.70
C ALA A 207 25.70 1.16 31.17
N ALA A 208 25.67 2.40 30.67
CA ALA A 208 25.89 2.67 29.25
C ALA A 208 27.29 2.28 28.79
N ASP A 209 28.32 2.52 29.62
CA ASP A 209 29.71 2.21 29.32
C ASP A 209 30.06 0.73 29.56
N ALA A 210 29.51 0.11 30.61
CA ALA A 210 29.84 -1.26 31.04
C ALA A 210 29.35 -2.37 30.11
N ALA A 211 28.56 -2.03 29.09
CA ALA A 211 27.95 -2.99 28.17
C ALA A 211 26.89 -3.93 28.79
N ASP A 212 26.31 -3.58 29.96
CA ASP A 212 25.23 -4.32 30.63
C ASP A 212 23.98 -4.53 29.74
N ASP A 213 23.12 -5.50 30.09
CA ASP A 213 21.88 -5.70 29.35
C ASP A 213 20.95 -4.48 29.40
N VAL A 214 20.28 -4.22 28.28
CA VAL A 214 19.27 -3.18 28.11
C VAL A 214 17.93 -3.68 28.63
N HIS A 215 17.27 -2.89 29.47
CA HIS A 215 15.90 -3.14 29.90
C HIS A 215 14.92 -2.74 28.79
N VAL A 216 14.08 -3.66 28.33
CA VAL A 216 13.14 -3.45 27.22
C VAL A 216 11.71 -3.71 27.68
N TYR A 217 10.81 -2.80 27.30
CA TYR A 217 9.40 -2.81 27.68
C TYR A 217 8.53 -2.91 26.44
N ARG A 218 7.75 -3.99 26.32
CA ARG A 218 6.88 -4.27 25.18
C ARG A 218 5.40 -4.27 25.57
N ASP A 219 4.55 -3.87 24.63
CA ASP A 219 3.10 -4.01 24.77
C ASP A 219 2.64 -5.47 24.54
N ALA A 220 1.34 -5.72 24.68
CA ALA A 220 0.75 -7.04 24.46
C ALA A 220 0.92 -7.56 23.01
N GLY A 221 1.14 -6.67 22.05
CA GLY A 221 1.42 -7.01 20.65
C GLY A 221 2.90 -7.26 20.37
N GLY A 222 3.76 -7.18 21.38
CA GLY A 222 5.21 -7.34 21.25
C GLY A 222 5.92 -6.11 20.70
N ALA A 223 5.26 -4.96 20.57
CA ALA A 223 5.90 -3.74 20.08
C ALA A 223 6.75 -3.07 21.18
N VAL A 224 7.96 -2.64 20.83
CA VAL A 224 8.87 -1.94 21.76
C VAL A 224 8.36 -0.54 22.10
N ILE A 225 7.89 -0.38 23.33
CA ILE A 225 7.37 0.88 23.85
C ILE A 225 8.49 1.74 24.43
N ALA A 226 9.36 1.15 25.24
CA ALA A 226 10.48 1.82 25.88
C ALA A 226 11.69 0.88 26.01
N ALA A 227 12.88 1.45 26.05
CA ALA A 227 14.10 0.74 26.42
C ALA A 227 15.04 1.69 27.16
N HIS A 228 15.79 1.17 28.13
CA HIS A 228 16.81 1.94 28.84
C HIS A 228 17.89 1.04 29.44
N VAL A 229 19.08 1.57 29.71
CA VAL A 229 20.19 0.85 30.37
C VAL A 229 19.99 0.67 31.89
N VAL A 230 18.92 1.22 32.43
CA VAL A 230 18.50 1.06 33.82
C VAL A 230 17.00 0.78 33.84
N PRO A 231 16.45 0.11 34.87
CA PRO A 231 15.03 -0.16 34.95
C PRO A 231 14.20 1.15 35.00
N LEU A 232 13.05 1.13 34.34
CA LEU A 232 12.05 2.20 34.30
C LEU A 232 10.79 1.78 35.08
N ALA A 233 10.66 2.25 36.32
CA ALA A 233 9.56 1.89 37.22
C ALA A 233 8.17 2.34 36.74
N GLN A 234 8.10 3.34 35.87
CA GLN A 234 6.86 3.93 35.35
C GLN A 234 6.08 3.04 34.36
N PHE A 235 6.58 1.84 34.03
CA PHE A 235 5.95 0.92 33.07
C PHE A 235 5.60 -0.44 33.69
N PRO A 236 4.85 -0.51 34.81
CA PRO A 236 4.59 -1.78 35.50
C PRO A 236 3.66 -2.72 34.72
N ALA A 237 2.86 -2.19 33.78
CA ALA A 237 1.91 -2.96 32.98
C ALA A 237 2.49 -3.54 31.68
N LEU A 238 3.75 -3.22 31.34
CA LEU A 238 4.39 -3.68 30.11
C LEU A 238 5.22 -4.95 30.36
N ALA A 239 5.34 -5.80 29.35
CA ALA A 239 6.22 -6.95 29.41
C ALA A 239 7.68 -6.48 29.45
N HIS A 240 8.41 -6.86 30.50
CA HIS A 240 9.80 -6.45 30.72
C HIS A 240 10.77 -7.60 30.41
N SER A 241 11.77 -7.35 29.56
CA SER A 241 12.90 -8.26 29.31
C SER A 241 14.24 -7.52 29.40
N ARG A 242 15.33 -8.29 29.40
CA ARG A 242 16.70 -7.80 29.31
C ARG A 242 17.32 -8.29 28.01
N GLU A 243 17.86 -7.37 27.21
CA GLU A 243 18.42 -7.64 25.89
C GLU A 243 19.89 -7.19 25.83
N PRO A 244 20.80 -7.96 25.22
CA PRO A 244 22.24 -7.64 25.25
C PRO A 244 22.65 -6.49 24.32
N SER A 245 21.82 -6.13 23.32
CA SER A 245 22.16 -5.10 22.33
C SER A 245 21.06 -4.05 22.16
N LEU A 246 21.41 -2.79 22.44
CA LEU A 246 20.57 -1.64 22.15
C LEU A 246 20.37 -1.44 20.65
N LEU A 247 21.41 -1.68 19.83
CA LEU A 247 21.31 -1.54 18.37
C LEU A 247 20.29 -2.51 17.77
N ALA A 248 20.22 -3.75 18.29
CA ALA A 248 19.20 -4.71 17.89
C ALA A 248 17.79 -4.27 18.32
N VAL A 249 17.63 -3.75 19.54
CA VAL A 249 16.35 -3.21 20.03
C VAL A 249 15.90 -2.01 19.19
N PHE A 250 16.83 -1.14 18.78
CA PHE A 250 16.53 -0.03 17.86
C PHE A 250 16.05 -0.53 16.50
N ALA A 251 16.67 -1.58 15.95
CA ALA A 251 16.27 -2.20 14.69
C ALA A 251 14.88 -2.87 14.78
N GLU A 252 14.58 -3.54 15.89
CA GLU A 252 13.27 -4.12 16.19
C GLU A 252 12.18 -3.03 16.25
N ALA A 253 12.40 -2.01 17.09
CA ALA A 253 11.46 -0.90 17.28
C ALA A 253 11.17 -0.18 15.96
N ARG A 254 12.19 0.02 15.11
CA ARG A 254 12.05 0.64 13.79
C ARG A 254 11.27 -0.24 12.83
N SER A 255 11.58 -1.53 12.77
CA SER A 255 10.90 -2.48 11.90
C SER A 255 9.42 -2.58 12.23
N GLY A 256 9.06 -2.61 13.52
CA GLY A 256 7.67 -2.55 13.98
C GLY A 256 6.96 -1.27 13.54
N ALA A 257 7.57 -0.10 13.77
CA ALA A 257 6.99 1.19 13.39
C ALA A 257 6.78 1.35 11.86
N LEU A 258 7.73 0.88 11.04
CA LEU A 258 7.60 0.90 9.58
C LEU A 258 6.47 -0.02 9.09
N ARG A 259 6.31 -1.20 9.70
CA ARG A 259 5.20 -2.12 9.38
C ARG A 259 3.85 -1.47 9.70
N ALA A 260 3.70 -0.87 10.88
CA ALA A 260 2.47 -0.16 11.27
C ALA A 260 2.14 0.99 10.30
N LYS A 261 3.12 1.85 9.99
CA LYS A 261 2.94 2.98 9.07
C LYS A 261 2.57 2.55 7.64
N ARG A 262 3.14 1.44 7.14
CA ARG A 262 2.78 0.86 5.84
C ARG A 262 1.36 0.30 5.83
N GLY A 263 0.93 -0.32 6.94
CA GLY A 263 -0.46 -0.74 7.14
C GLY A 263 -1.43 0.44 7.03
N ASP A 264 -1.18 1.50 7.81
CA ASP A 264 -2.01 2.71 7.78
C ASP A 264 -2.09 3.36 6.40
N ALA A 265 -0.96 3.46 5.68
CA ALA A 265 -0.93 4.06 4.35
C ALA A 265 -1.73 3.23 3.33
N THR A 266 -1.63 1.90 3.41
CA THR A 266 -2.37 0.98 2.55
C THR A 266 -3.87 1.13 2.81
N GLU A 267 -4.28 1.22 4.07
CA GLU A 267 -5.68 1.34 4.44
C GLU A 267 -6.29 2.69 4.02
N ARG A 268 -5.55 3.80 4.17
CA ARG A 268 -5.99 5.10 3.63
C ARG A 268 -6.17 5.08 2.12
N ARG A 269 -5.23 4.44 1.40
CA ARG A 269 -5.31 4.28 -0.06
C ARG A 269 -6.51 3.42 -0.45
N ARG A 270 -6.79 2.34 0.31
CA ARG A 270 -7.98 1.50 0.13
C ARG A 270 -9.26 2.31 0.29
N ALA A 271 -9.38 3.05 1.38
CA ALA A 271 -10.54 3.89 1.65
C ALA A 271 -10.78 4.93 0.53
N ALA A 272 -9.71 5.57 0.04
CA ALA A 272 -9.80 6.52 -1.06
C ALA A 272 -10.27 5.87 -2.37
N LEU A 273 -9.75 4.69 -2.70
CA LEU A 273 -10.18 3.94 -3.89
C LEU A 273 -11.65 3.51 -3.78
N LEU A 274 -12.07 2.95 -2.64
CA LEU A 274 -13.45 2.54 -2.40
C LEU A 274 -14.43 3.72 -2.51
N ALA A 275 -14.08 4.88 -1.93
CA ALA A 275 -14.88 6.09 -2.06
C ALA A 275 -15.03 6.55 -3.51
N ARG A 276 -13.94 6.50 -4.30
CA ARG A 276 -13.96 6.81 -5.74
C ARG A 276 -14.86 5.85 -6.52
N ILE A 277 -14.72 4.54 -6.27
CA ILE A 277 -15.54 3.50 -6.93
C ILE A 277 -17.02 3.71 -6.58
N ALA A 278 -17.35 3.90 -5.31
CA ALA A 278 -18.73 4.13 -4.85
C ALA A 278 -19.36 5.36 -5.50
N LYS A 279 -18.63 6.48 -5.58
CA LYS A 279 -19.10 7.68 -6.27
C LYS A 279 -19.42 7.41 -7.74
N ARG A 280 -18.58 6.62 -8.44
CA ARG A 280 -18.80 6.29 -9.85
C ARG A 280 -19.94 5.30 -10.07
N ALA A 281 -20.06 4.31 -9.19
CA ALA A 281 -21.14 3.34 -9.18
C ALA A 281 -22.50 4.05 -9.03
N HIS A 282 -22.59 5.00 -8.10
CA HIS A 282 -23.79 5.79 -7.89
C HIS A 282 -24.19 6.61 -9.13
N ALA A 283 -23.25 7.39 -9.69
CA ALA A 283 -23.52 8.17 -10.90
C ALA A 283 -23.94 7.30 -12.10
N THR A 284 -23.36 6.09 -12.23
CA THR A 284 -23.72 5.14 -13.29
C THR A 284 -25.14 4.59 -13.08
N ALA A 285 -25.53 4.33 -11.82
CA ALA A 285 -26.86 3.86 -11.47
C ALA A 285 -27.96 4.91 -11.76
N GLU A 286 -27.69 6.19 -11.46
CA GLU A 286 -28.60 7.30 -11.79
C GLU A 286 -28.81 7.41 -13.31
N GLU A 287 -27.72 7.30 -14.10
CA GLU A 287 -27.80 7.34 -15.56
C GLU A 287 -28.58 6.14 -16.14
N LEU A 288 -28.38 4.95 -15.57
CA LEU A 288 -29.14 3.75 -15.93
C LEU A 288 -30.64 3.91 -15.65
N ALA A 289 -31.00 4.46 -14.48
CA ALA A 289 -32.39 4.71 -14.11
C ALA A 289 -33.05 5.69 -15.11
N ALA A 290 -32.37 6.80 -15.42
CA ALA A 290 -32.85 7.79 -16.39
C ALA A 290 -33.04 7.20 -17.80
N LEU A 291 -32.12 6.34 -18.26
CA LEU A 291 -32.28 5.63 -19.54
C LEU A 291 -33.41 4.60 -19.50
N GLY A 292 -33.57 3.89 -18.38
CA GLY A 292 -34.67 2.96 -18.15
C GLY A 292 -36.03 3.63 -18.33
N THR A 293 -36.23 4.81 -17.72
CA THR A 293 -37.46 5.60 -17.90
C THR A 293 -37.68 6.02 -19.36
N ARG A 294 -36.62 6.41 -20.08
CA ARG A 294 -36.70 6.78 -21.51
C ARG A 294 -37.08 5.61 -22.41
N ILE A 295 -36.54 4.42 -22.15
CA ILE A 295 -36.82 3.19 -22.91
C ILE A 295 -38.23 2.67 -22.59
N ALA A 296 -38.65 2.72 -21.32
CA ALA A 296 -39.96 2.24 -20.86
C ALA A 296 -41.16 3.04 -21.40
N GLY A 297 -40.93 4.15 -22.12
CA GLY A 297 -41.96 4.90 -22.85
C GLY A 297 -42.63 4.13 -24.00
N ALA A 298 -42.48 2.81 -24.10
CA ALA A 298 -43.08 1.96 -25.13
C ALA A 298 -44.62 2.13 -25.28
N PRO A 299 -45.42 2.29 -24.20
CA PRO A 299 -46.85 2.57 -24.34
C PRO A 299 -47.14 3.90 -25.06
N ALA A 300 -46.25 4.90 -24.95
CA ALA A 300 -46.37 6.16 -25.68
C ALA A 300 -46.00 5.99 -27.17
N ARG A 301 -45.06 5.10 -27.49
CA ARG A 301 -44.69 4.78 -28.88
C ARG A 301 -45.81 4.04 -29.62
N ASP A 302 -46.42 3.06 -28.96
CA ASP A 302 -47.49 2.26 -29.56
C ASP A 302 -48.73 3.14 -29.80
N ARG A 303 -49.03 4.07 -28.87
CA ARG A 303 -50.03 5.13 -29.08
C ARG A 303 -49.70 6.03 -30.27
N LEU A 304 -48.45 6.44 -30.48
CA LEU A 304 -48.08 7.28 -31.64
C LEU A 304 -48.35 6.57 -32.97
N ARG A 305 -48.08 5.26 -33.04
CA ARG A 305 -48.36 4.44 -34.23
C ARG A 305 -49.87 4.25 -34.41
N GLU A 306 -50.57 3.86 -33.36
CA GLU A 306 -52.03 3.68 -33.37
C GLU A 306 -52.76 4.97 -33.76
N SER A 307 -52.30 6.12 -33.27
CA SER A 307 -52.79 7.43 -33.69
C SER A 307 -52.54 7.69 -35.17
N GLY A 308 -51.34 7.42 -35.70
CA GLY A 308 -51.06 7.55 -37.12
C GLY A 308 -51.94 6.64 -38.00
N ASP A 309 -52.13 5.39 -37.59
CA ASP A 309 -52.98 4.40 -38.28
C ASP A 309 -54.46 4.81 -38.29
N ALA A 310 -54.96 5.27 -37.15
CA ALA A 310 -56.33 5.76 -37.01
C ALA A 310 -56.61 6.98 -37.90
N LEU A 311 -55.69 7.94 -37.93
CA LEU A 311 -55.83 9.14 -38.76
C LEU A 311 -55.78 8.84 -40.26
N PHE A 312 -54.98 7.86 -40.70
CA PHE A 312 -55.00 7.41 -42.09
C PHE A 312 -56.29 6.67 -42.45
N THR A 313 -56.74 5.77 -41.57
CA THR A 313 -57.92 4.92 -41.80
C THR A 313 -59.20 5.75 -41.89
N HIS A 314 -59.34 6.74 -41.00
CA HIS A 314 -60.54 7.55 -40.88
C HIS A 314 -60.37 8.97 -41.43
N ALA A 315 -59.40 9.20 -42.34
CA ALA A 315 -59.07 10.54 -42.84
C ALA A 315 -60.26 11.32 -43.41
N HIS A 316 -61.26 10.61 -43.96
CA HIS A 316 -62.47 11.18 -44.55
C HIS A 316 -63.54 11.62 -43.52
N GLU A 317 -63.42 11.15 -42.27
CA GLU A 317 -64.36 11.42 -41.18
C GLU A 317 -63.90 12.63 -40.32
N ILE A 318 -62.68 13.13 -40.54
CA ILE A 318 -62.06 14.18 -39.75
C ILE A 318 -62.34 15.55 -40.40
N PRO A 319 -63.08 16.45 -39.73
CA PRO A 319 -63.35 17.78 -40.28
C PRO A 319 -62.09 18.65 -40.42
N PRO A 320 -62.01 19.51 -41.46
CA PRO A 320 -60.95 20.53 -41.55
C PRO A 320 -60.95 21.45 -40.32
N GLY A 321 -59.76 21.77 -39.80
CA GLY A 321 -59.60 22.62 -38.61
C GLY A 321 -59.93 21.94 -37.27
N ALA A 322 -60.16 20.62 -37.25
CA ALA A 322 -60.34 19.88 -36.01
C ALA A 322 -59.07 19.91 -35.16
N THR A 323 -59.23 20.10 -33.84
CA THR A 323 -58.13 20.12 -32.86
C THR A 323 -57.94 18.78 -32.16
N THR A 324 -58.94 17.89 -32.22
CA THR A 324 -58.89 16.55 -31.63
C THR A 324 -59.68 15.55 -32.47
N TYR A 325 -59.34 14.27 -32.36
CA TYR A 325 -60.07 13.17 -32.97
C TYR A 325 -60.09 11.94 -32.05
N VAL A 326 -61.24 11.27 -31.98
CA VAL A 326 -61.42 10.01 -31.24
C VAL A 326 -61.86 8.95 -32.26
N PRO A 327 -61.03 7.96 -32.59
CA PRO A 327 -61.37 6.96 -33.58
C PRO A 327 -62.47 6.02 -33.08
N PRO A 328 -63.47 5.67 -33.91
CA PRO A 328 -64.52 4.72 -33.54
C PRO A 328 -63.98 3.34 -33.13
N THR A 329 -62.83 2.95 -33.70
CA THR A 329 -62.14 1.70 -33.41
C THR A 329 -61.46 1.66 -32.04
N ASN A 330 -61.18 2.82 -31.45
CA ASN A 330 -60.65 2.92 -30.09
C ASN A 330 -61.16 4.21 -29.40
N PRO A 331 -62.34 4.14 -28.76
CA PRO A 331 -62.92 5.29 -28.04
C PRO A 331 -62.09 5.80 -26.86
N ALA A 332 -61.11 5.03 -26.38
CA ALA A 332 -60.20 5.42 -25.31
C ALA A 332 -58.98 6.22 -25.80
N LEU A 333 -58.79 6.34 -27.12
CA LEU A 333 -57.69 7.08 -27.74
C LEU A 333 -58.16 8.47 -28.15
N THR A 334 -57.67 9.52 -27.49
CA THR A 334 -57.85 10.91 -27.96
C THR A 334 -56.57 11.37 -28.65
N ILE A 335 -56.70 11.75 -29.92
CA ILE A 335 -55.60 12.18 -30.78
C ILE A 335 -55.67 13.71 -30.91
N GLU A 336 -54.60 14.41 -30.57
CA GLU A 336 -54.51 15.87 -30.77
C GLU A 336 -54.10 16.16 -32.21
N LEU A 337 -54.78 17.11 -32.84
CA LEU A 337 -54.56 17.49 -34.23
C LEU A 337 -54.05 18.92 -34.31
N ASP A 338 -53.20 19.16 -35.30
CA ASP A 338 -52.90 20.50 -35.76
C ASP A 338 -54.03 20.97 -36.68
N PRO A 339 -54.77 22.02 -36.32
CA PRO A 339 -55.88 22.50 -37.14
C PRO A 339 -55.40 23.12 -38.47
N GLU A 340 -54.11 23.46 -38.59
CA GLU A 340 -53.52 23.98 -39.83
C GLU A 340 -53.14 22.87 -40.84
N LEU A 341 -53.15 21.61 -40.41
CA LEU A 341 -52.77 20.46 -41.23
C LEU A 341 -54.00 19.60 -41.59
N ASP A 342 -53.96 18.96 -42.76
CA ASP A 342 -54.96 17.96 -43.11
C ASP A 342 -54.80 16.65 -42.28
N ALA A 343 -55.79 15.75 -42.37
CA ALA A 343 -55.77 14.49 -41.63
C ALA A 343 -54.55 13.60 -41.96
N LYS A 344 -54.08 13.63 -43.21
CA LYS A 344 -52.91 12.84 -43.66
C LYS A 344 -51.61 13.47 -43.19
N GLU A 345 -51.49 14.79 -43.21
CA GLU A 345 -50.35 15.54 -42.69
C GLU A 345 -50.22 15.38 -41.17
N ASN A 346 -51.34 15.42 -40.44
CA ASN A 346 -51.37 15.05 -39.02
C ASN A 346 -50.94 13.58 -38.81
N ALA A 347 -51.45 12.63 -39.60
CA ALA A 347 -51.02 11.23 -39.54
C ALA A 347 -49.50 11.08 -39.79
N GLN A 348 -48.96 11.78 -40.79
CA GLN A 348 -47.53 11.81 -41.09
C GLN A 348 -46.71 12.40 -39.94
N ARG A 349 -47.21 13.43 -39.25
CA ARG A 349 -46.56 14.01 -38.05
C ARG A 349 -46.47 12.98 -36.91
N TYR A 350 -47.53 12.23 -36.65
CA TYR A 350 -47.52 11.13 -35.66
C TYR A 350 -46.54 10.03 -36.06
N TYR A 351 -46.53 9.64 -37.34
CA TYR A 351 -45.58 8.68 -37.89
C TYR A 351 -44.12 9.15 -37.81
N ALA A 352 -43.85 10.44 -38.06
CA ALA A 352 -42.51 11.00 -37.94
C ALA A 352 -42.00 10.96 -36.49
N ARG A 353 -42.88 11.26 -35.51
CA ARG A 353 -42.56 11.12 -34.07
C ARG A 353 -42.33 9.66 -33.68
N TYR A 354 -43.14 8.74 -34.20
CA TYR A 354 -42.95 7.29 -34.00
C TYR A 354 -41.59 6.82 -34.56
N ARG A 355 -41.26 7.16 -35.82
CA ARG A 355 -39.98 6.78 -36.46
C ARG A 355 -38.79 7.32 -35.68
N LYS A 356 -38.81 8.60 -35.30
CA LYS A 356 -37.75 9.21 -34.48
C LYS A 356 -37.53 8.47 -33.15
N ALA A 357 -38.60 8.03 -32.50
CA ALA A 357 -38.51 7.23 -31.27
C ALA A 357 -38.01 5.81 -31.53
N ALA A 358 -38.46 5.17 -32.62
CA ALA A 358 -38.03 3.84 -33.03
C ALA A 358 -36.54 3.80 -33.41
N ASP A 359 -36.06 4.79 -34.16
CA ASP A 359 -34.67 4.89 -34.62
C ASP A 359 -33.69 5.14 -33.45
N ALA A 360 -34.13 5.84 -32.41
CA ALA A 360 -33.31 6.12 -31.23
C ALA A 360 -33.16 4.89 -30.31
N LEU A 361 -34.14 3.98 -30.30
CA LEU A 361 -34.22 2.88 -29.35
C LEU A 361 -32.99 1.94 -29.37
N PRO A 362 -32.48 1.47 -30.52
CA PRO A 362 -31.28 0.62 -30.57
C PRO A 362 -30.02 1.32 -30.02
N HIS A 363 -29.93 2.65 -30.11
CA HIS A 363 -28.82 3.39 -29.53
C HIS A 363 -28.95 3.50 -28.00
N LEU A 364 -30.15 3.77 -27.51
CA LEU A 364 -30.43 3.85 -26.07
C LEU A 364 -30.22 2.49 -25.38
N GLU A 365 -30.67 1.40 -26.00
CA GLU A 365 -30.49 0.04 -25.49
C GLU A 365 -29.01 -0.36 -25.43
N ARG A 366 -28.24 -0.09 -26.48
CA ARG A 366 -26.77 -0.30 -26.48
C ARG A 366 -26.07 0.52 -25.39
N ARG A 367 -26.48 1.78 -25.18
CA ARG A 367 -25.93 2.61 -24.10
C ARG A 367 -26.29 2.05 -22.72
N ARG A 368 -27.53 1.60 -22.53
CA ARG A 368 -27.97 0.95 -21.29
C ARG A 368 -27.13 -0.31 -21.00
N GLU A 369 -26.91 -1.15 -22.01
CA GLU A 369 -26.08 -2.35 -21.88
C GLU A 369 -24.64 -2.01 -21.49
N ALA A 370 -24.03 -1.01 -22.14
CA ALA A 370 -22.67 -0.57 -21.82
C ALA A 370 -22.55 0.00 -20.39
N LEU A 371 -23.54 0.77 -19.93
CA LEU A 371 -23.56 1.30 -18.56
C LEU A 371 -23.83 0.21 -17.52
N ALA A 372 -24.65 -0.79 -17.83
CA ALA A 372 -24.87 -1.95 -16.96
C ALA A 372 -23.57 -2.75 -16.80
N ALA A 373 -22.88 -3.07 -17.89
CA ALA A 373 -21.58 -3.72 -17.84
C ALA A 373 -20.54 -2.91 -17.04
N ARG A 374 -20.56 -1.57 -17.17
CA ARG A 374 -19.71 -0.69 -16.35
C ARG A 374 -20.06 -0.74 -14.87
N ARG A 375 -21.36 -0.81 -14.53
CA ARG A 375 -21.83 -0.90 -13.15
C ARG A 375 -21.34 -2.20 -12.51
N ASP A 376 -21.45 -3.31 -13.23
CA ASP A 376 -20.98 -4.63 -12.78
C ASP A 376 -19.46 -4.64 -12.57
N ALA A 377 -18.71 -4.05 -13.50
CA ALA A 377 -17.26 -3.90 -13.37
C ALA A 377 -16.87 -3.11 -12.11
N LEU A 378 -17.59 -2.04 -11.79
CA LEU A 378 -17.35 -1.26 -10.57
C LEU A 378 -17.67 -2.05 -9.29
N ASP A 379 -18.70 -2.90 -9.30
CA ASP A 379 -19.00 -3.78 -8.16
C ASP A 379 -17.92 -4.84 -7.93
N VAL A 380 -17.38 -5.42 -9.01
CA VAL A 380 -16.23 -6.33 -8.94
C VAL A 380 -15.01 -5.60 -8.37
N LEU A 381 -14.68 -4.42 -8.88
CA LEU A 381 -13.52 -3.66 -8.40
C LEU A 381 -13.67 -3.20 -6.94
N ALA A 382 -14.87 -2.82 -6.50
CA ALA A 382 -15.14 -2.50 -5.11
C ALA A 382 -14.86 -3.72 -4.21
N PHE A 383 -15.42 -4.86 -4.59
CA PHE A 383 -15.27 -6.12 -3.87
C PHE A 383 -13.78 -6.52 -3.74
N GLU A 384 -13.01 -6.47 -4.83
CA GLU A 384 -11.58 -6.78 -4.81
C GLU A 384 -10.77 -5.75 -4.01
N ALA A 385 -11.12 -4.47 -4.10
CA ALA A 385 -10.45 -3.41 -3.37
C ALA A 385 -10.57 -3.58 -1.85
N GLU A 386 -11.65 -4.15 -1.32
CA GLU A 386 -11.81 -4.40 0.12
C GLU A 386 -10.77 -5.38 0.68
N ARG A 387 -10.28 -6.33 -0.13
CA ARG A 387 -9.33 -7.38 0.32
C ARG A 387 -7.93 -7.28 -0.26
N ALA A 388 -7.70 -6.33 -1.16
CA ALA A 388 -6.44 -6.17 -1.86
C ALA A 388 -5.27 -5.89 -0.90
N ASP A 389 -4.10 -6.46 -1.18
CA ASP A 389 -2.84 -6.00 -0.59
C ASP A 389 -2.31 -4.75 -1.33
N ALA A 390 -1.22 -4.15 -0.84
CA ALA A 390 -0.72 -2.89 -1.41
C ALA A 390 -0.35 -2.97 -2.91
N PRO A 391 0.31 -4.04 -3.42
CA PRO A 391 0.52 -4.23 -4.84
C PRO A 391 -0.79 -4.34 -5.63
N THR A 392 -1.72 -5.20 -5.19
CA THR A 392 -3.01 -5.42 -5.86
C THR A 392 -3.83 -4.14 -5.91
N LEU A 393 -3.80 -3.33 -4.84
CA LEU A 393 -4.51 -2.06 -4.78
C LEU A 393 -4.02 -1.07 -5.86
N SER A 394 -2.73 -1.07 -6.17
CA SER A 394 -2.17 -0.25 -7.25
C SER A 394 -2.64 -0.73 -8.63
N GLU A 395 -2.88 -2.03 -8.79
CA GLU A 395 -3.43 -2.58 -10.04
C GLU A 395 -4.90 -2.22 -10.21
N LEU A 396 -5.69 -2.29 -9.13
CA LEU A 396 -7.10 -1.92 -9.13
C LEU A 396 -7.31 -0.43 -9.42
N GLU A 397 -6.44 0.45 -8.92
CA GLU A 397 -6.45 1.88 -9.28
C GLU A 397 -6.29 2.09 -10.78
N ALA A 398 -5.36 1.37 -11.41
CA ALA A 398 -5.16 1.43 -12.85
C ALA A 398 -6.36 0.87 -13.64
N ASP A 399 -7.00 -0.18 -13.14
CA ASP A 399 -8.20 -0.75 -13.75
C ASP A 399 -9.40 0.23 -13.65
N VAL A 400 -9.54 0.95 -12.53
CA VAL A 400 -10.53 2.05 -12.40
C VAL A 400 -10.20 3.22 -13.35
N ASP A 401 -8.93 3.60 -13.49
CA ASP A 401 -8.51 4.64 -14.45
C ASP A 401 -8.88 4.27 -15.88
N GLN A 402 -8.66 3.01 -16.27
CA GLN A 402 -9.04 2.49 -17.59
C GLN A 402 -10.55 2.54 -17.81
N LEU A 403 -11.36 2.13 -16.83
CA LEU A 403 -12.82 2.25 -16.90
C LEU A 403 -13.31 3.69 -17.01
N GLU A 404 -12.53 4.66 -16.52
CA GLU A 404 -12.80 6.08 -16.65
C GLU A 404 -12.31 6.70 -17.95
N GLY A 405 -11.63 5.93 -18.82
CA GLY A 405 -11.04 6.44 -20.05
C GLY A 405 -9.86 7.37 -19.79
N ARG A 406 -9.27 7.31 -18.59
CA ARG A 406 -8.04 8.06 -18.29
C ARG A 406 -6.85 7.35 -18.93
N PRO A 407 -5.86 8.09 -19.45
CA PRO A 407 -4.64 7.46 -19.92
C PRO A 407 -4.01 6.69 -18.75
N PRO A 408 -3.51 5.46 -18.98
CA PRO A 408 -2.83 4.73 -17.93
C PRO A 408 -1.69 5.63 -17.44
N GLN A 409 -1.67 5.95 -16.14
CA GLN A 409 -0.47 6.56 -15.56
C GLN A 409 0.70 5.67 -15.95
N ARG A 410 1.77 6.27 -16.51
CA ARG A 410 2.99 5.52 -16.82
C ARG A 410 3.35 4.76 -15.56
N ALA A 411 3.16 3.44 -15.59
CA ALA A 411 3.62 2.60 -14.52
C ALA A 411 5.14 2.81 -14.49
N THR A 412 5.62 3.63 -13.56
CA THR A 412 6.89 3.31 -12.92
C THR A 412 6.74 1.86 -12.56
N GLN A 413 7.40 0.99 -13.32
CA GLN A 413 7.30 -0.45 -13.21
C GLN A 413 7.44 -0.78 -11.74
N LEU A 414 6.32 -1.09 -11.09
CA LEU A 414 6.32 -1.62 -9.74
C LEU A 414 6.91 -3.01 -9.91
N ASN A 415 8.25 -3.09 -9.88
CA ASN A 415 9.06 -4.30 -9.83
C ASN A 415 8.87 -5.05 -8.49
N GLY A 416 7.66 -5.04 -7.94
CA GLY A 416 7.28 -6.01 -6.94
C GLY A 416 7.14 -7.36 -7.66
N LYS A 417 7.92 -8.37 -7.24
CA LYS A 417 7.70 -9.76 -7.65
C LYS A 417 6.22 -10.08 -7.45
N ARG A 418 5.46 -10.19 -8.53
CA ARG A 418 4.05 -10.59 -8.48
C ARG A 418 3.98 -11.94 -7.79
N ARG A 419 3.10 -12.06 -6.81
CA ARG A 419 2.82 -13.35 -6.18
C ARG A 419 2.07 -14.21 -7.19
N PRO A 420 2.42 -15.49 -7.35
CA PRO A 420 1.63 -16.38 -8.19
C PRO A 420 0.22 -16.53 -7.60
N PRO A 421 -0.80 -16.86 -8.42
CA PRO A 421 -2.14 -17.19 -7.94
C PRO A 421 -2.09 -18.28 -6.86
N LEU A 422 -3.09 -18.31 -5.97
CA LEU A 422 -3.16 -19.36 -4.95
C LEU A 422 -3.25 -20.73 -5.63
N ARG A 423 -2.50 -21.70 -5.12
CA ARG A 423 -2.45 -23.07 -5.63
C ARG A 423 -2.62 -24.05 -4.48
N PHE A 424 -3.54 -24.98 -4.65
CA PHE A 424 -3.79 -26.09 -3.75
C PHE A 424 -3.53 -27.40 -4.49
N GLU A 425 -2.84 -28.33 -3.83
CA GLU A 425 -2.64 -29.69 -4.32
C GLU A 425 -3.63 -30.61 -3.61
N ARG A 426 -4.26 -31.49 -4.38
CA ARG A 426 -5.26 -32.44 -3.89
C ARG A 426 -4.66 -33.83 -3.75
N PRO A 427 -5.14 -34.67 -2.82
CA PRO A 427 -4.68 -36.05 -2.67
C PRO A 427 -4.80 -36.88 -3.96
N SER A 428 -5.78 -36.58 -4.80
CA SER A 428 -5.99 -37.16 -6.14
C SER A 428 -4.89 -36.82 -7.16
N GLY A 429 -3.98 -35.89 -6.82
CA GLY A 429 -3.01 -35.30 -7.74
C GLY A 429 -3.57 -34.15 -8.58
N ALA A 430 -4.83 -33.77 -8.39
CA ALA A 430 -5.42 -32.57 -8.99
C ALA A 430 -4.84 -31.29 -8.38
N ARG A 431 -4.92 -30.19 -9.13
CA ARG A 431 -4.48 -28.85 -8.69
C ARG A 431 -5.61 -27.85 -8.82
N ILE A 432 -5.84 -27.07 -7.77
CA ILE A 432 -6.83 -25.98 -7.79
C ILE A 432 -6.09 -24.64 -7.77
N TYR A 433 -6.41 -23.75 -8.70
CA TYR A 433 -5.90 -22.39 -8.76
C TYR A 433 -7.00 -21.39 -8.44
N VAL A 434 -6.70 -20.38 -7.62
CA VAL A 434 -7.64 -19.31 -7.26
C VAL A 434 -7.02 -17.96 -7.61
N GLY A 435 -7.70 -17.19 -8.47
CA GLY A 435 -7.31 -15.83 -8.77
C GLY A 435 -7.81 -14.85 -7.70
N ARG A 436 -6.93 -14.05 -7.10
CA ARG A 436 -7.27 -13.10 -6.02
C ARG A 436 -7.46 -11.67 -6.49
N SER A 437 -7.39 -11.45 -7.80
CA SER A 437 -7.56 -10.14 -8.40
C SER A 437 -8.13 -10.28 -9.81
N PRO A 438 -8.67 -9.22 -10.40
CA PRO A 438 -9.20 -9.26 -11.77
C PRO A 438 -8.14 -9.72 -12.80
N ARG A 439 -6.87 -9.38 -12.57
CA ARG A 439 -5.74 -9.80 -13.42
C ARG A 439 -5.33 -11.24 -13.16
N GLU A 440 -5.26 -11.66 -11.89
CA GLU A 440 -5.02 -13.07 -11.55
C GLU A 440 -6.15 -13.96 -12.09
N ASN A 441 -7.41 -13.50 -12.06
CA ASN A 441 -8.55 -14.18 -12.66
C ASN A 441 -8.33 -14.41 -14.16
N VAL A 442 -7.84 -13.41 -14.88
CA VAL A 442 -7.47 -13.57 -16.30
C VAL A 442 -6.32 -14.56 -16.46
N GLU A 443 -5.32 -14.51 -15.58
CA GLU A 443 -4.17 -15.41 -15.62
C GLU A 443 -4.55 -16.86 -15.37
N VAL A 444 -5.28 -17.16 -14.29
CA VAL A 444 -5.72 -18.51 -13.97
C VAL A 444 -6.62 -19.07 -15.08
N THR A 445 -7.56 -18.28 -15.59
CA THR A 445 -8.54 -18.75 -16.59
C THR A 445 -7.98 -18.86 -18.01
N PHE A 446 -7.09 -17.96 -18.43
CA PHE A 446 -6.70 -17.86 -19.83
C PHE A 446 -5.22 -18.15 -20.11
N ARG A 447 -4.37 -18.24 -19.08
CA ARG A 447 -2.94 -18.57 -19.24
C ARG A 447 -2.55 -19.88 -18.56
N ILE A 448 -3.07 -20.14 -17.36
CA ILE A 448 -2.76 -21.36 -16.60
C ILE A 448 -3.67 -22.51 -17.03
N ALA A 449 -4.98 -22.26 -17.13
CA ALA A 449 -5.95 -23.28 -17.49
C ALA A 449 -5.82 -23.75 -18.95
N ARG A 450 -5.95 -25.06 -19.12
CA ARG A 450 -6.09 -25.77 -20.39
C ARG A 450 -7.56 -25.77 -20.83
N PRO A 451 -7.86 -26.07 -22.10
CA PRO A 451 -9.24 -26.07 -22.61
C PRO A 451 -10.22 -26.96 -21.84
N ASP A 452 -9.77 -28.12 -21.38
CA ASP A 452 -10.61 -29.14 -20.72
C ASP A 452 -10.53 -29.10 -19.19
N ASP A 453 -9.78 -28.14 -18.62
CA ASP A 453 -9.81 -27.89 -17.18
C ASP A 453 -11.16 -27.29 -16.78
N LEU A 454 -11.60 -27.50 -15.55
CA LEU A 454 -12.88 -26.98 -15.05
C LEU A 454 -12.69 -25.61 -14.42
N TRP A 455 -13.50 -24.65 -14.86
CA TRP A 455 -13.58 -23.29 -14.32
C TRP A 455 -14.82 -23.16 -13.45
N PHE A 456 -14.69 -22.47 -12.32
CA PHE A 456 -15.73 -22.25 -11.33
C PHE A 456 -15.82 -20.76 -10.96
N HIS A 457 -17.04 -20.30 -10.71
CA HIS A 457 -17.31 -18.94 -10.21
C HIS A 457 -18.66 -18.87 -9.50
N ALA A 458 -18.77 -17.99 -8.51
CA ALA A 458 -20.02 -17.78 -7.81
C ALA A 458 -21.09 -17.19 -8.73
N ARG A 459 -22.28 -17.80 -8.75
CA ARG A 459 -23.33 -17.46 -9.70
C ARG A 459 -23.90 -16.07 -9.42
N GLY A 460 -23.82 -15.19 -10.41
CA GLY A 460 -24.45 -13.86 -10.37
C GLY A 460 -23.87 -12.88 -9.35
N ILE A 461 -22.77 -13.22 -8.67
CA ILE A 461 -22.12 -12.35 -7.67
C ILE A 461 -20.61 -12.25 -7.93
N PRO A 462 -19.97 -11.11 -7.59
CA PRO A 462 -18.53 -10.98 -7.70
C PRO A 462 -17.76 -12.05 -6.89
N GLY A 463 -16.74 -12.64 -7.50
CA GLY A 463 -15.89 -13.65 -6.87
C GLY A 463 -14.61 -13.95 -7.65
N SER A 464 -13.77 -14.76 -7.02
CA SER A 464 -12.57 -15.31 -7.66
C SER A 464 -12.92 -16.30 -8.77
N HIS A 465 -12.11 -16.31 -9.83
CA HIS A 465 -12.10 -17.43 -10.76
C HIS A 465 -11.30 -18.57 -10.13
N VAL A 466 -11.91 -19.75 -10.09
CA VAL A 466 -11.27 -20.97 -9.61
C VAL A 466 -11.12 -21.95 -10.76
N VAL A 467 -9.95 -22.57 -10.89
CA VAL A 467 -9.68 -23.57 -11.93
C VAL A 467 -9.23 -24.86 -11.26
N LEU A 468 -9.95 -25.94 -11.52
CA LEU A 468 -9.55 -27.31 -11.19
C LEU A 468 -8.88 -27.94 -12.40
N GLN A 469 -7.59 -28.23 -12.26
CA GLN A 469 -6.81 -29.02 -13.20
C GLN A 469 -6.75 -30.47 -12.72
N PRO A 470 -7.47 -31.39 -13.37
CA PRO A 470 -7.39 -32.81 -13.02
C PRO A 470 -5.97 -33.35 -13.22
N ALA A 471 -5.66 -34.47 -12.56
CA ALA A 471 -4.46 -35.21 -12.91
C ALA A 471 -4.51 -35.66 -14.39
N PRO A 472 -3.37 -35.77 -15.09
CA PRO A 472 -3.36 -36.12 -16.51
C PRO A 472 -4.11 -37.44 -16.78
N GLY A 473 -5.16 -37.39 -17.62
CA GLY A 473 -5.98 -38.55 -17.97
C GLY A 473 -7.00 -38.98 -16.91
N ALA A 474 -7.10 -38.25 -15.78
CA ALA A 474 -8.07 -38.51 -14.74
C ALA A 474 -9.32 -37.63 -14.90
N VAL A 475 -10.46 -38.17 -14.49
CA VAL A 475 -11.70 -37.40 -14.30
C VAL A 475 -11.72 -36.92 -12.85
N PRO A 476 -12.02 -35.64 -12.57
CA PRO A 476 -12.18 -35.16 -11.19
C PRO A 476 -13.24 -35.94 -10.44
N ASP A 477 -12.93 -36.33 -9.21
CA ASP A 477 -13.92 -36.89 -8.30
C ASP A 477 -14.80 -35.78 -7.67
N ASP A 478 -15.86 -36.19 -6.98
CA ASP A 478 -16.78 -35.26 -6.35
C ASP A 478 -16.11 -34.44 -5.22
N GLU A 479 -15.09 -34.99 -4.55
CA GLU A 479 -14.39 -34.29 -3.48
C GLU A 479 -13.58 -33.10 -4.02
N ASP A 480 -12.92 -33.26 -5.16
CA ASP A 480 -12.19 -32.20 -5.84
C ASP A 480 -13.12 -31.12 -6.42
N LEU A 481 -14.29 -31.54 -6.93
CA LEU A 481 -15.33 -30.62 -7.39
C LEU A 481 -15.92 -29.79 -6.24
N ASP A 482 -16.20 -30.43 -5.10
CA ASP A 482 -16.68 -29.76 -3.89
C ASP A 482 -15.62 -28.79 -3.35
N ALA A 483 -14.36 -29.22 -3.26
CA ALA A 483 -13.26 -28.36 -2.81
C ALA A 483 -13.09 -27.11 -3.69
N ALA A 484 -13.21 -27.25 -5.02
CA ALA A 484 -13.17 -26.11 -5.94
C ALA A 484 -14.39 -25.18 -5.76
N ALA A 485 -15.58 -25.73 -5.54
CA ALA A 485 -16.79 -24.96 -5.28
C ALA A 485 -16.71 -24.20 -3.95
N ASP A 486 -16.21 -24.83 -2.89
CA ASP A 486 -16.00 -24.22 -1.57
C ASP A 486 -14.99 -23.08 -1.62
N LEU A 487 -13.90 -23.25 -2.38
CA LEU A 487 -12.93 -22.18 -2.63
C LEU A 487 -13.57 -21.01 -3.39
N ALA A 488 -14.36 -21.29 -4.44
CA ALA A 488 -15.08 -20.25 -5.17
C ALA A 488 -16.08 -19.51 -4.27
N ALA A 489 -16.78 -20.23 -3.37
CA ALA A 489 -17.70 -19.65 -2.39
C ALA A 489 -16.97 -18.78 -1.35
N THR A 490 -15.87 -19.29 -0.79
CA THR A 490 -15.02 -18.61 0.21
C THR A 490 -14.44 -17.30 -0.33
N HIS A 491 -14.07 -17.29 -1.61
CA HIS A 491 -13.51 -16.12 -2.28
C HIS A 491 -14.56 -15.31 -3.08
N SER A 492 -15.82 -15.33 -2.65
CA SER A 492 -16.93 -14.58 -3.26
C SER A 492 -17.57 -13.56 -2.31
N LYS A 493 -18.44 -12.70 -2.87
CA LYS A 493 -19.23 -11.74 -2.08
C LYS A 493 -20.15 -12.42 -1.06
N ALA A 494 -20.49 -13.69 -1.30
CA ALA A 494 -21.31 -14.49 -0.40
C ALA A 494 -20.48 -15.34 0.57
N LYS A 495 -19.22 -14.98 0.88
CA LYS A 495 -18.37 -15.72 1.84
C LYS A 495 -18.96 -15.89 3.24
N HIS A 496 -19.96 -15.08 3.62
CA HIS A 496 -20.66 -15.17 4.90
C HIS A 496 -22.00 -15.93 4.82
N ALA A 497 -22.40 -16.39 3.63
CA ALA A 497 -23.59 -17.22 3.46
C ALA A 497 -23.28 -18.67 3.84
N ALA A 498 -24.28 -19.39 4.35
CA ALA A 498 -24.13 -20.81 4.67
C ALA A 498 -23.94 -21.70 3.43
N ARG A 499 -24.50 -21.27 2.29
CA ARG A 499 -24.49 -21.99 1.01
C ARG A 499 -24.45 -20.97 -0.13
N VAL A 500 -23.66 -21.24 -1.16
CA VAL A 500 -23.52 -20.39 -2.35
C VAL A 500 -23.69 -21.24 -3.60
N GLU A 501 -24.48 -20.76 -4.57
CA GLU A 501 -24.54 -21.40 -5.89
C GLU A 501 -23.27 -21.07 -6.68
N ILE A 502 -22.57 -22.10 -7.12
CA ILE A 502 -21.34 -22.01 -7.90
C ILE A 502 -21.58 -22.60 -9.28
N ASP A 503 -21.40 -21.79 -10.31
CA ASP A 503 -21.41 -22.27 -11.68
C ASP A 503 -20.04 -22.81 -12.04
N TYR A 504 -20.02 -23.94 -12.76
CA TYR A 504 -18.80 -24.53 -13.29
C TYR A 504 -18.99 -25.09 -14.70
N THR A 505 -17.93 -24.98 -15.50
CA THR A 505 -17.90 -25.49 -16.87
C THR A 505 -16.45 -25.72 -17.31
N GLU A 506 -16.23 -26.41 -18.43
CA GLU A 506 -14.90 -26.52 -19.02
C GLU A 506 -14.41 -25.15 -19.52
N ARG A 507 -13.13 -24.86 -19.29
CA ARG A 507 -12.54 -23.54 -19.57
C ARG A 507 -12.68 -23.12 -21.04
N LYS A 508 -12.76 -24.06 -21.99
CA LYS A 508 -13.04 -23.76 -23.42
C LYS A 508 -14.40 -23.10 -23.68
N HIS A 509 -15.34 -23.23 -22.75
CA HIS A 509 -16.65 -22.56 -22.79
C HIS A 509 -16.62 -21.16 -22.16
N VAL A 510 -15.48 -20.72 -21.60
CA VAL A 510 -15.30 -19.41 -21.00
C VAL A 510 -14.59 -18.47 -21.96
N ARG A 511 -15.19 -17.30 -22.22
CA ARG A 511 -14.68 -16.28 -23.13
C ARG A 511 -14.55 -14.94 -22.42
N LYS A 512 -13.46 -14.23 -22.67
CA LYS A 512 -13.24 -12.88 -22.14
C LYS A 512 -14.24 -11.89 -22.76
N GLN A 513 -14.84 -11.02 -21.94
CA GLN A 513 -15.58 -9.87 -22.45
C GLN A 513 -14.59 -8.85 -23.06
N ARG A 514 -14.70 -8.60 -24.36
CA ARG A 514 -13.88 -7.59 -25.04
C ARG A 514 -14.32 -6.20 -24.56
N ASP A 515 -13.36 -5.32 -24.32
CA ASP A 515 -13.57 -3.93 -23.87
C ASP A 515 -14.16 -3.74 -22.46
N ALA A 516 -14.29 -4.82 -21.68
CA ALA A 516 -14.67 -4.78 -20.27
C ALA A 516 -13.45 -4.76 -19.33
N ALA A 517 -13.68 -4.50 -18.04
CA ALA A 517 -12.63 -4.61 -17.02
C ALA A 517 -12.00 -6.03 -17.03
N PRO A 518 -10.72 -6.17 -16.67
CA PRO A 518 -10.09 -7.47 -16.49
C PRO A 518 -10.95 -8.38 -15.58
N GLY A 519 -10.98 -9.69 -15.85
CA GLY A 519 -11.75 -10.65 -15.05
C GLY A 519 -13.20 -10.87 -15.49
N LEU A 520 -13.82 -9.98 -16.26
CA LEU A 520 -15.18 -10.20 -16.76
C LEU A 520 -15.23 -11.22 -17.92
N VAL A 521 -16.13 -12.19 -17.82
CA VAL A 521 -16.24 -13.32 -18.76
C VAL A 521 -17.69 -13.66 -19.12
N TRP A 522 -17.85 -14.18 -20.33
CA TRP A 522 -19.03 -14.93 -20.76
C TRP A 522 -18.75 -16.42 -20.62
N TYR A 523 -19.73 -17.20 -20.19
CA TYR A 523 -19.62 -18.65 -20.13
C TYR A 523 -20.93 -19.32 -20.56
N THR A 524 -20.80 -20.51 -21.14
CA THR A 524 -21.92 -21.35 -21.59
C THR A 524 -21.75 -22.76 -21.06
N ASN A 525 -22.76 -23.62 -21.20
CA ASN A 525 -22.70 -25.03 -20.78
C ASN A 525 -22.31 -25.19 -19.29
N ALA A 526 -22.79 -24.28 -18.44
CA ALA A 526 -22.54 -24.34 -17.01
C ALA A 526 -23.46 -25.36 -16.33
N ARG A 527 -22.89 -26.06 -15.36
CA ARG A 527 -23.61 -26.77 -14.32
C ARG A 527 -23.48 -25.99 -13.03
N THR A 528 -24.41 -26.17 -12.11
CA THR A 528 -24.38 -25.50 -10.81
C THR A 528 -24.14 -26.52 -9.71
N ARG A 529 -23.26 -26.18 -8.78
CA ARG A 529 -22.97 -26.94 -7.56
C ARG A 529 -23.10 -26.02 -6.36
N VAL A 530 -23.38 -26.58 -5.19
CA VAL A 530 -23.43 -25.80 -3.95
C VAL A 530 -22.03 -25.76 -3.35
N GLY A 531 -21.50 -24.57 -3.10
CA GLY A 531 -20.28 -24.35 -2.34
C GLY A 531 -20.57 -23.87 -0.92
N HIS A 532 -19.70 -24.24 0.01
CA HIS A 532 -19.73 -23.94 1.43
C HIS A 532 -18.50 -23.10 1.80
N PRO A 533 -18.66 -21.80 2.10
CA PRO A 533 -17.54 -20.98 2.52
C PRO A 533 -16.89 -21.53 3.79
N ALA A 534 -15.55 -21.56 3.84
CA ALA A 534 -14.84 -21.90 5.05
C ALA A 534 -15.17 -20.88 6.15
N GLN A 535 -15.80 -21.32 7.24
CA GLN A 535 -15.95 -20.49 8.43
C GLN A 535 -14.55 -20.25 8.98
N SER A 536 -14.15 -18.98 9.11
CA SER A 536 -12.85 -18.62 9.66
C SER A 536 -12.75 -19.16 11.10
N GLY A 537 -11.95 -20.21 11.28
CA GLY A 537 -11.45 -20.67 12.57
C GLY A 537 -10.08 -20.08 12.85
#